data_AF-X1PIY0-F1
#
_entry.id   AF-X1PIY0-F1
#
_cell.length_a   1.000
_cell.length_b   1.000
_cell.length_c   1.000
_cell.angle_alpha   90.00
_cell.angle_beta   90.00
_cell.angle_gamma   90.00
#
_symmetry.space_group_name_H-M   'P 1'
#
loop_
_entity.id
_entity.type
_entity.pdbx_description
1 polymer ?
#
loop_
_entity_poly.entity_id
_entity_poly.type
_entity_poly.pdbx_seq_one_letter_code
_entity_poly.pdbx_strand_id
1 'polypeptide(L)'
;MIAGINSKSEWKLPEIRKKLEAILKSTSLNDSEIFELKIKEDYENLKKKIIDLGIKLLEKEPNSEENTKILIDHVFPVKGIGTVILGIVKQGKVQSGQMLEIV
;
A
#
# COMPACT_ATOMS: atom_id res chain seq x y z
N MET A 1 -13.61 -0.08 -21.70
CA MET A 1 -12.14 -0.01 -21.83
C MET A 1 -11.61 0.74 -20.64
N ILE A 2 -10.63 0.17 -19.96
CA ILE A 2 -10.02 0.76 -18.76
C ILE A 2 -8.58 1.16 -19.11
N ALA A 3 -8.05 2.22 -18.47
CA ALA A 3 -6.67 2.69 -18.64
C ALA A 3 -6.23 3.08 -20.08
N GLY A 4 -7.16 3.33 -21.01
CA GLY A 4 -6.83 3.79 -22.38
C GLY A 4 -6.24 2.73 -23.31
N ILE A 5 -6.22 1.46 -22.88
CA ILE A 5 -5.81 0.33 -23.72
C ILE A 5 -6.97 -0.05 -24.64
N ASN A 6 -6.74 0.05 -25.94
CA ASN A 6 -7.72 -0.26 -26.98
C ASN A 6 -7.01 -0.84 -28.21
N SER A 7 -7.77 -1.28 -29.22
CA SER A 7 -7.24 -1.92 -30.43
C SER A 7 -6.20 -1.07 -31.19
N LYS A 8 -6.18 0.26 -30.99
CA LYS A 8 -5.22 1.18 -31.61
C LYS A 8 -3.95 1.39 -30.78
N SER A 9 -3.95 1.05 -29.49
CA SER A 9 -2.84 1.28 -28.55
C SER A 9 -2.23 -0.02 -28.00
N GLU A 10 -2.93 -1.14 -28.10
CA GLU A 10 -2.50 -2.43 -27.55
C GLU A 10 -1.15 -2.92 -28.10
N TRP A 11 -0.87 -2.63 -29.38
CA TRP A 11 0.40 -2.98 -30.01
C TRP A 11 1.64 -2.37 -29.31
N LYS A 12 1.46 -1.29 -28.54
CA LYS A 12 2.55 -0.63 -27.79
C LYS A 12 2.88 -1.32 -26.48
N LEU A 13 2.02 -2.19 -25.96
CA LEU A 13 2.20 -2.79 -24.63
C LEU A 13 3.51 -3.58 -24.49
N PRO A 14 3.94 -4.42 -25.45
CA PRO A 14 5.19 -5.15 -25.32
C PRO A 14 6.41 -4.22 -25.22
N GLU A 15 6.41 -3.13 -25.99
CA GLU A 15 7.49 -2.14 -25.98
C GLU A 15 7.54 -1.38 -24.65
N ILE A 16 6.38 -0.93 -24.16
CA ILE A 16 6.26 -0.24 -22.87
C ILE A 16 6.70 -1.16 -21.73
N ARG A 17 6.27 -2.42 -21.75
CA ARG A 17 6.64 -3.43 -20.75
C ARG A 17 8.15 -3.63 -20.70
N LYS A 18 8.80 -3.80 -21.86
CA LYS A 18 10.26 -3.94 -21.94
C LYS A 18 11.00 -2.70 -21.40
N LYS A 19 10.48 -1.50 -21.67
CA LYS A 19 11.04 -0.25 -21.12
C LYS A 19 10.88 -0.18 -19.60
N LEU A 20 9.72 -0.56 -19.06
CA LEU A 20 9.48 -0.62 -17.62
C LEU A 20 10.41 -1.62 -16.95
N GLU A 21 10.51 -2.84 -17.47
CA GLU A 21 11.41 -3.87 -16.95
C GLU A 21 12.88 -3.40 -16.94
N ALA A 22 13.32 -2.71 -18.00
CA ALA A 22 14.67 -2.15 -18.07
C ALA A 22 14.92 -1.07 -16.99
N ILE A 23 13.93 -0.21 -16.71
CA ILE A 23 14.02 0.81 -15.66
C ILE A 23 14.06 0.12 -14.28
N LEU A 24 13.14 -0.80 -14.01
CA LEU A 24 12.98 -1.46 -12.72
C LEU A 24 14.18 -2.31 -12.33
N LYS A 25 14.89 -2.91 -13.30
CA LYS A 25 16.06 -3.77 -13.08
C LYS A 25 17.18 -3.12 -12.25
N SER A 26 17.30 -1.80 -12.30
CA SER A 26 18.32 -1.03 -11.55
C SER A 26 17.84 -0.50 -10.20
N THR A 27 16.62 -0.85 -9.78
CA THR A 27 15.95 -0.31 -8.60
C THR A 27 15.61 -1.40 -7.60
N SER A 28 15.19 -1.01 -6.39
CA SER A 28 14.62 -1.93 -5.40
C SER A 28 13.28 -2.56 -5.82
N LEU A 29 12.78 -2.25 -7.01
CA LEU A 29 11.52 -2.75 -7.56
C LEU A 29 11.73 -3.78 -8.68
N ASN A 30 12.96 -4.26 -8.90
CA ASN A 30 13.33 -5.22 -9.95
C ASN A 30 12.45 -6.48 -10.01
N ASP A 31 11.97 -6.95 -8.86
CA ASP A 31 11.13 -8.16 -8.72
C ASP A 31 9.62 -7.86 -8.64
N SER A 32 9.21 -6.62 -8.97
CA SER A 32 7.80 -6.23 -8.91
C SER A 32 7.00 -6.81 -10.07
N GLU A 33 5.81 -7.31 -9.78
CA GLU A 33 4.88 -7.78 -10.79
C GLU A 33 4.25 -6.60 -11.55
N ILE A 34 4.27 -6.65 -12.88
CA ILE A 34 3.63 -5.66 -13.76
C ILE A 34 2.25 -6.17 -14.17
N PHE A 35 1.21 -5.40 -13.87
CA PHE A 35 -0.17 -5.72 -14.21
C PHE A 35 -0.65 -4.94 -15.44
N GLU A 36 -1.24 -5.66 -16.39
CA GLU A 36 -1.95 -5.07 -17.53
C GLU A 36 -3.45 -5.02 -17.21
N LEU A 37 -4.04 -3.82 -17.21
CA LEU A 37 -5.45 -3.61 -16.84
C LEU A 37 -6.28 -3.25 -18.07
N LYS A 38 -6.79 -4.26 -18.78
CA LYS A 38 -7.53 -4.10 -20.05
C LYS A 38 -9.04 -4.12 -19.81
N ILE A 39 -9.48 -5.07 -19.00
CA ILE A 39 -10.88 -5.33 -18.69
C ILE A 39 -11.15 -5.21 -17.19
N LYS A 40 -12.42 -5.17 -16.81
CA LYS A 40 -12.84 -5.05 -15.41
C LYS A 40 -12.33 -6.21 -14.55
N GLU A 41 -12.24 -7.41 -15.13
CA GLU A 41 -11.76 -8.60 -14.43
C GLU A 41 -10.29 -8.48 -13.99
N ASP A 42 -9.45 -7.79 -14.76
CA ASP A 42 -8.05 -7.52 -14.38
C ASP A 42 -7.96 -6.68 -13.10
N TYR A 43 -8.90 -5.74 -12.92
CA TYR A 43 -9.00 -4.93 -11.70
C TYR A 43 -9.40 -5.79 -10.49
N GLU A 44 -10.33 -6.73 -10.66
CA GLU A 44 -10.71 -7.64 -9.58
C GLU A 44 -9.56 -8.57 -9.20
N ASN A 45 -8.76 -9.01 -10.18
CA ASN A 45 -7.54 -9.78 -9.93
C ASN A 45 -6.48 -8.96 -9.20
N LEU A 46 -6.29 -7.69 -9.56
CA LEU A 46 -5.39 -6.79 -8.85
C LEU A 46 -5.82 -6.58 -7.38
N LYS A 47 -7.12 -6.36 -7.12
CA LYS A 47 -7.65 -6.24 -5.75
C LYS A 47 -7.38 -7.48 -4.92
N LYS A 48 -7.62 -8.68 -5.47
CA LYS A 48 -7.32 -9.95 -4.78
C LYS A 48 -5.85 -10.03 -4.39
N LYS A 49 -4.94 -9.72 -5.33
CA LYS A 49 -3.49 -9.72 -5.04
C LYS A 49 -3.09 -8.71 -3.97
N ILE A 50 -3.68 -7.52 -3.94
CA ILE A 50 -3.45 -6.52 -2.89
C ILE A 50 -3.88 -7.06 -1.53
N ILE A 51 -5.06 -7.71 -1.45
CA ILE A 51 -5.56 -8.33 -0.22
C ILE A 51 -4.62 -9.46 0.24
N ASP A 52 -4.26 -10.37 -0.67
CA ASP A 52 -3.37 -11.50 -0.36
C ASP A 52 -2.01 -11.03 0.14
N LEU A 53 -1.46 -9.97 -0.48
CA LEU A 53 -0.21 -9.34 -0.04
C LEU A 53 -0.37 -8.69 1.35
N GLY A 54 -1.49 -8.01 1.58
CA GLY A 54 -1.82 -7.42 2.88
C GLY A 54 -1.87 -8.48 4.00
N ILE A 55 -2.54 -9.62 3.75
CA ILE A 55 -2.63 -10.72 4.72
C ILE A 55 -1.23 -11.28 5.03
N LYS A 56 -0.40 -11.55 4.01
CA LYS A 56 0.98 -12.03 4.19
C LYS A 56 1.86 -11.06 4.97
N LEU A 57 1.61 -9.75 4.86
CA LEU A 57 2.33 -8.73 5.62
C LEU A 57 1.88 -8.70 7.09
N LEU A 58 0.61 -8.99 7.38
CA LEU A 58 0.09 -9.06 8.76
C LEU A 58 0.61 -10.30 9.52
N GLU A 59 0.88 -11.40 8.83
CA GLU A 59 1.49 -12.60 9.43
C GLU A 59 2.93 -12.37 9.91
N LYS A 60 3.62 -11.36 9.39
CA LYS A 60 4.90 -10.90 9.93
C LYS A 60 4.62 -10.09 11.19
N GLU A 61 4.53 -10.77 12.34
CA GLU A 61 4.28 -10.08 13.61
C GLU A 61 5.31 -8.95 13.81
N PRO A 62 4.86 -7.72 14.13
CA PRO A 62 5.78 -6.69 14.57
C PRO A 62 6.46 -7.17 15.85
N ASN A 63 7.79 -7.08 15.87
CA ASN A 63 8.64 -7.50 16.97
C ASN A 63 8.05 -6.97 18.30
N SER A 64 7.54 -7.87 19.14
CA SER A 64 6.63 -7.54 20.25
C SER A 64 7.34 -6.94 21.47
N GLU A 65 8.67 -6.94 21.46
CA GLU A 65 9.51 -6.51 22.58
C GLU A 65 9.79 -5.00 22.62
N GLU A 66 9.35 -4.24 21.60
CA GLU A 66 9.70 -2.82 21.51
C GLU A 66 8.52 -1.87 21.80
N ASN A 67 8.84 -0.65 22.27
CA ASN A 67 7.86 0.40 22.58
C ASN A 67 6.94 0.73 21.39
N THR A 68 5.67 1.05 21.68
CA THR A 68 4.68 1.47 20.68
C THR A 68 5.13 2.78 20.01
N LYS A 69 5.20 2.78 18.67
CA LYS A 69 5.51 3.98 17.87
C LYS A 69 4.41 4.20 16.84
N ILE A 70 3.89 5.43 16.82
CA ILE A 70 2.82 5.84 15.92
C ILE A 70 3.35 7.01 15.08
N LEU A 71 3.25 6.90 13.75
CA LEU A 71 3.52 7.99 12.84
C LEU A 71 2.23 8.78 12.65
N ILE A 72 2.23 10.03 13.09
CA ILE A 72 1.06 10.92 13.02
C ILE A 72 1.04 11.63 11.66
N ASP A 73 -0.11 11.62 10.98
CA ASP A 73 -0.29 12.33 9.71
C ASP A 73 -1.30 13.50 9.80
N HIS A 74 -2.33 13.38 10.63
CA HIS A 74 -3.33 14.43 10.83
C HIS A 74 -3.71 14.57 12.29
N VAL A 75 -3.92 15.82 12.71
CA VAL A 75 -4.36 16.18 14.06
C VAL A 75 -5.46 17.22 13.93
N PHE A 76 -6.63 16.96 14.53
CA PHE A 76 -7.74 17.91 14.49
C PHE A 76 -8.68 17.76 15.69
N PRO A 77 -9.32 18.87 16.14
CA PRO A 77 -10.32 18.81 17.19
C PRO A 77 -11.67 18.32 16.65
N VAL A 78 -12.36 17.50 17.44
CA VAL A 78 -13.73 17.05 17.18
C VAL A 78 -14.62 17.40 18.37
N LYS A 79 -15.68 18.18 18.12
CA LYS A 79 -16.60 18.66 19.15
C LYS A 79 -17.24 17.48 19.90
N GLY A 80 -17.09 17.46 21.22
CA GLY A 80 -17.64 16.41 22.10
C GLY A 80 -16.79 15.15 22.24
N ILE A 81 -15.68 15.03 21.49
CA ILE A 81 -14.73 13.91 21.59
C ILE A 81 -13.37 14.39 22.13
N GLY A 82 -12.92 15.55 21.66
CA GLY A 82 -11.59 16.09 21.98
C GLY A 82 -10.68 16.09 20.75
N THR A 83 -9.38 15.95 20.96
CA THR A 83 -8.40 15.89 19.86
C THR A 83 -8.36 14.50 19.26
N VAL A 84 -8.53 14.39 17.95
CA VAL A 84 -8.36 13.15 17.19
C VAL A 84 -7.06 13.22 16.40
N ILE A 85 -6.33 12.11 16.44
CA ILE A 85 -5.07 11.92 15.72
C ILE A 85 -5.25 10.73 14.78
N LEU A 86 -4.90 10.92 13.50
CA LEU A 86 -4.79 9.85 12.52
C LEU A 86 -3.31 9.50 12.32
N GLY A 87 -3.03 8.22 12.05
CA GLY A 87 -1.67 7.75 11.86
C GLY A 87 -1.55 6.26 11.65
N ILE A 88 -0.31 5.82 11.46
CA ILE A 88 0.06 4.42 11.25
C ILE A 88 0.84 3.94 12.48
N VAL A 89 0.41 2.82 13.06
CA VAL A 89 1.20 2.11 14.05
C VAL A 89 2.39 1.48 13.34
N LYS A 90 3.57 2.10 13.47
CA LYS A 90 4.81 1.62 12.88
C LYS A 90 5.33 0.40 13.63
N GLN A 91 5.06 0.33 14.94
CA GLN A 91 5.66 -0.63 15.84
C GLN A 91 4.80 -0.81 17.10
N GLY A 92 4.77 -2.04 17.63
CA GLY A 92 3.99 -2.40 18.82
C GLY A 92 2.48 -2.44 18.56
N LYS A 93 1.70 -2.36 19.63
CA LYS A 93 0.23 -2.31 19.62
C LYS A 93 -0.23 -1.12 20.46
N VAL A 94 -1.35 -0.50 20.07
CA VAL A 94 -1.99 0.56 20.87
C VAL A 94 -3.24 -0.01 21.53
N GLN A 95 -3.41 0.26 22.82
CA GLN A 95 -4.59 -0.16 23.59
C GLN A 95 -5.31 1.05 24.18
N SER A 96 -6.62 0.91 24.37
CA SER A 96 -7.41 1.95 25.03
C SER A 96 -6.90 2.19 26.46
N GLY A 97 -6.74 3.46 26.84
CA GLY A 97 -6.18 3.85 28.14
C GLY A 97 -4.64 3.80 28.23
N GLN A 98 -3.95 3.37 27.18
CA GLN A 98 -2.48 3.43 27.14
C GLN A 98 -2.02 4.89 27.10
N MET A 99 -1.10 5.24 27.99
CA MET A 99 -0.42 6.54 27.98
C MET A 99 0.67 6.52 26.92
N LEU A 100 0.66 7.53 26.05
CA LEU A 100 1.67 7.73 25.01
C LEU A 100 2.21 9.15 25.13
N GLU A 101 3.49 9.31 24.79
CA GLU A 101 4.15 10.61 24.71
C GLU A 101 4.21 11.07 23.25
N ILE A 102 3.92 12.34 23.02
CA ILE A 102 4.16 12.99 21.73
C ILE A 102 5.59 13.55 21.80
N VAL A 103 6.47 13.01 20.96
CA VAL A 103 7.90 13.35 20.90
C VAL A 103 8.24 14.09 19.62
#